data_AF-A0A6G1BR50-F1
#
_entry.id   AF-A0A6G1BR50-F1
#
_cell.length_a   1.000
_cell.length_b   1.000
_cell.length_c   1.000
_cell.angle_alpha   90.00
_cell.angle_beta   90.00
_cell.angle_gamma   90.00
#
_symmetry.space_group_name_H-M   'P 1'
#
loop_
_entity.id
_entity.type
_entity.pdbx_description
1 polymer ?
#
loop_
_entity_poly.entity_id
_entity_poly.type
_entity_poly.pdbx_seq_one_letter_code
_entity_poly.pdbx_strand_id
1 'polypeptide(L)'
;MRKHRFHEQKLLKKTNFLNYKRERGHRDATVTQRYLLVERDDYKKYNGICLMVQKLVNIIKQMDPRDPYRSEMTDMLLDKLWRLATVMVKLKFAEHL
;
A
#
# COMPACT_ATOMS: atom_id res chain seq x y z
N MET A 1 24.51 18.06 3.76
CA MET A 1 25.60 17.32 3.08
C MET A 1 26.24 18.21 2.04
N ARG A 2 27.58 18.17 1.91
CA ARG A 2 28.31 18.93 0.90
C ARG A 2 28.07 18.34 -0.49
N LYS A 3 28.01 19.20 -1.52
CA LYS A 3 27.93 18.77 -2.92
C LYS A 3 29.26 18.14 -3.36
N HIS A 4 29.20 16.92 -3.88
CA HIS A 4 30.36 16.20 -4.39
C HIS A 4 30.97 16.87 -5.63
N ARG A 5 32.30 16.83 -5.73
CA ARG A 5 33.02 17.25 -6.96
C ARG A 5 32.79 16.23 -8.08
N PHE A 6 33.08 16.60 -9.32
CA PHE A 6 32.84 15.73 -10.50
C PHE A 6 33.51 14.34 -10.37
N HIS A 7 34.78 14.29 -9.93
CA HIS A 7 35.49 13.03 -9.74
C HIS A 7 34.90 12.19 -8.59
N GLU A 8 34.47 12.83 -7.51
CA GLU A 8 33.79 12.16 -6.39
C GLU A 8 32.45 11.56 -6.84
N GLN A 9 31.64 12.30 -7.60
CA GLN A 9 30.40 11.79 -8.18
C GLN A 9 30.63 10.63 -9.15
N LYS A 10 31.72 10.67 -9.92
CA LYS A 10 32.06 9.59 -10.86
C LYS A 10 32.39 8.28 -10.12
N LEU A 11 33.02 8.37 -8.95
CA LEU A 11 33.32 7.22 -8.07
C LEU A 11 32.08 6.77 -7.29
N LEU A 12 31.28 7.72 -6.79
CA LEU A 12 30.16 7.49 -5.87
C LEU A 12 28.79 7.46 -6.57
N LYS A 13 28.70 6.92 -7.79
CA LYS A 13 27.44 6.89 -8.57
C LYS A 13 26.30 6.13 -7.91
N LYS A 14 26.61 5.12 -7.11
CA LYS A 14 25.61 4.28 -6.41
C LYS A 14 25.31 4.79 -4.99
N THR A 15 26.04 5.80 -4.53
CA THR A 15 25.96 6.27 -3.16
C THR A 15 24.92 7.37 -3.06
N ASN A 16 23.74 7.02 -2.56
CA ASN A 16 22.70 7.98 -2.21
C ASN A 16 22.29 7.72 -0.76
N PHE A 17 22.54 8.69 0.12
CA PHE A 17 22.25 8.57 1.55
C PHE A 17 20.79 8.84 1.90
N LEU A 18 20.05 9.52 1.02
CA LEU A 18 18.66 9.89 1.26
C LEU A 18 17.71 8.83 0.71
N ASN A 19 18.04 8.22 -0.44
CA ASN A 19 17.17 7.26 -1.11
C ASN A 19 17.90 5.95 -1.35
N TYR A 20 17.50 4.92 -0.60
CA TYR A 20 17.99 3.57 -0.77
C TYR A 20 17.06 2.77 -1.67
N LYS A 21 17.63 1.97 -2.59
CA LYS A 21 16.86 1.14 -3.53
C LYS A 21 15.84 0.21 -2.84
N ARG A 22 16.14 -0.25 -1.62
CA ARG A 22 15.26 -1.13 -0.83
C ARG A 22 13.95 -0.45 -0.45
N GLU A 23 13.96 0.85 -0.24
CA GLU A 23 12.79 1.61 0.22
C GLU A 23 11.76 1.81 -0.90
N ARG A 24 12.12 1.51 -2.15
CA ARG A 24 11.26 1.73 -3.34
C ARG A 24 10.69 3.15 -3.35
N GLY A 25 11.51 4.13 -2.96
CA GLY A 25 11.14 5.53 -2.80
C GLY A 25 10.58 5.89 -1.42
N HIS A 26 9.96 7.05 -1.29
CA HIS A 26 9.46 7.58 -0.02
C HIS A 26 7.93 7.53 0.09
N ARG A 27 7.30 6.55 -0.56
CA ARG A 27 5.82 6.47 -0.64
C ARG A 27 5.17 6.38 0.74
N ASP A 28 5.77 5.62 1.65
CA ASP A 28 5.34 5.52 3.05
C ASP A 28 5.29 6.92 3.70
N ALA A 29 6.40 7.65 3.68
CA ALA A 29 6.49 8.99 4.24
C ALA A 29 5.50 9.99 3.59
N THR A 30 5.33 9.94 2.27
CA THR A 30 4.38 10.80 1.56
C THR A 30 2.92 10.53 1.97
N VAL A 31 2.55 9.25 2.11
CA VAL A 31 1.18 8.85 2.51
C VAL A 31 0.92 9.20 3.98
N THR A 32 1.88 8.89 4.85
CA THR A 32 1.84 9.22 6.28
C THR A 32 1.67 10.72 6.49
N GLN A 33 2.42 11.56 5.76
CA GLN A 33 2.26 13.01 5.82
C GLN A 33 0.91 13.48 5.27
N ARG A 34 0.43 12.91 4.15
CA ARG A 34 -0.82 13.33 3.51
C ARG A 34 -2.06 13.02 4.35
N TYR A 35 -2.08 11.89 5.05
CA TYR A 35 -3.22 11.44 5.85
C TYR A 35 -2.99 11.58 7.36
N LEU A 36 -1.90 12.22 7.76
CA LEU A 36 -1.56 12.48 9.17
C LEU A 36 -1.63 11.22 10.03
N LEU A 37 -1.06 10.12 9.53
CA LEU A 37 -1.01 8.87 10.30
C LEU A 37 -0.16 9.09 11.56
N VAL A 38 -0.74 8.74 12.71
CA VAL A 38 -0.15 9.03 14.02
C VAL A 38 0.88 7.98 14.40
N GLU A 39 0.55 6.69 14.19
CA GLU A 39 1.48 5.62 14.51
C GLU A 39 2.45 5.39 13.35
N ARG A 40 3.73 5.22 13.69
CA ARG A 40 4.80 5.02 12.71
C ARG A 40 4.59 3.80 11.81
N ASP A 41 3.93 2.76 12.30
CA ASP A 41 3.74 1.49 11.59
C ASP A 41 2.36 1.33 10.96
N ASP A 42 1.46 2.32 11.06
CA ASP A 42 0.11 2.26 10.49
C ASP A 42 0.13 1.99 8.99
N TYR A 43 0.96 2.72 8.24
CA TYR A 43 1.10 2.51 6.81
C TYR A 43 1.50 1.07 6.47
N LYS A 44 2.44 0.49 7.23
CA LYS A 44 2.89 -0.89 6.99
C LYS A 44 1.79 -1.90 7.30
N LYS A 45 1.04 -1.70 8.38
CA LYS A 45 -0.11 -2.56 8.75
C LYS A 45 -1.16 -2.54 7.64
N TYR A 46 -1.58 -1.35 7.18
CA TYR A 46 -2.57 -1.21 6.12
C TYR A 46 -2.08 -1.74 4.76
N ASN A 47 -0.83 -1.46 4.41
CA ASN A 47 -0.23 -2.01 3.20
C ASN A 47 -0.14 -3.55 3.26
N GLY A 48 0.13 -4.12 4.44
CA GLY A 48 0.10 -5.56 4.65
C GLY A 48 -1.27 -6.17 4.34
N ILE A 49 -2.35 -5.55 4.82
CA ILE A 49 -3.73 -5.99 4.52
C ILE A 49 -4.02 -5.90 3.02
N CYS A 50 -3.65 -4.78 2.37
CA CYS A 50 -3.83 -4.61 0.93
C CYS A 50 -3.08 -5.70 0.13
N LEU A 51 -1.86 -6.03 0.52
CA LEU A 51 -1.08 -7.10 -0.11
C LEU A 51 -1.70 -8.48 0.10
N MET A 52 -2.29 -8.75 1.27
CA MET A 52 -3.01 -10.01 1.51
C MET A 52 -4.25 -10.12 0.60
N VAL A 53 -5.03 -9.05 0.48
CA VAL A 53 -6.16 -8.99 -0.45
C VAL A 53 -5.69 -9.18 -1.89
N GLN A 54 -4.61 -8.51 -2.31
CA GLN A 54 -4.06 -8.64 -3.66
C GLN A 54 -3.59 -10.07 -3.95
N LYS A 55 -2.97 -10.75 -2.97
CA LYS A 55 -2.61 -12.18 -3.09
C LYS A 55 -3.84 -13.03 -3.34
N LEU A 56 -4.91 -12.83 -2.57
CA LEU A 56 -6.16 -13.57 -2.74
C LEU A 56 -6.79 -13.32 -4.12
N VAL A 57 -6.85 -12.05 -4.56
CA VAL A 57 -7.34 -11.68 -5.90
C VAL A 57 -6.51 -12.35 -7.00
N ASN A 58 -5.19 -12.39 -6.85
CA ASN A 58 -4.32 -13.05 -7.83
C ASN A 58 -4.58 -14.56 -7.90
N ILE A 59 -4.83 -15.22 -6.76
CA ILE A 59 -5.20 -16.64 -6.72
C ILE A 59 -6.54 -16.85 -7.44
N ILE A 60 -7.57 -16.07 -7.11
CA ILE A 60 -8.90 -16.16 -7.75
C ILE A 60 -8.79 -15.92 -9.27
N LYS A 61 -7.95 -14.96 -9.69
CA LYS A 61 -7.74 -14.63 -11.11
C LYS A 61 -7.09 -15.77 -11.89
N GLN A 62 -6.26 -16.60 -11.24
CA GLN A 62 -5.61 -17.76 -11.86
C GLN A 62 -6.55 -18.96 -12.02
N MET A 63 -7.73 -18.96 -11.37
CA MET A 63 -8.72 -20.03 -11.49
C MET A 63 -9.46 -19.98 -12.84
N ASP A 64 -9.98 -21.12 -13.27
CA ASP A 64 -10.80 -21.23 -14.49
C ASP A 64 -12.03 -20.30 -14.39
N PRO A 65 -12.30 -19.44 -15.40
CA PRO A 65 -13.50 -18.61 -15.44
C PRO A 65 -14.83 -19.36 -15.36
N ARG A 66 -14.88 -20.65 -15.69
CA ARG A 66 -16.09 -21.47 -15.69
C ARG A 66 -16.39 -22.12 -14.34
N ASP A 67 -15.43 -22.09 -13.41
CA ASP A 67 -15.60 -22.68 -12.09
C ASP A 67 -16.56 -21.81 -11.25
N PRO A 68 -17.70 -22.35 -10.76
CA PRO A 68 -18.62 -21.61 -9.90
C PRO A 68 -17.97 -21.12 -8.60
N TYR A 69 -16.93 -21.81 -8.10
CA TYR A 69 -16.21 -21.41 -6.89
C TYR A 69 -15.49 -20.07 -7.04
N ARG A 70 -15.02 -19.75 -8.24
CA ARG A 70 -14.41 -18.46 -8.55
C ARG A 70 -15.40 -17.31 -8.34
N SER A 71 -16.64 -17.48 -8.80
CA SER A 71 -17.70 -16.49 -8.66
C SER A 71 -18.08 -16.30 -7.19
N GLU A 72 -18.30 -17.40 -6.46
CA GLU A 72 -18.62 -17.36 -5.03
C GLU A 72 -17.53 -16.63 -4.22
N MET A 73 -16.26 -16.99 -4.43
CA MET A 73 -15.14 -16.37 -3.72
C MET A 73 -14.95 -14.89 -4.07
N THR A 74 -15.26 -14.50 -5.32
CA THR A 74 -15.22 -13.11 -5.75
C THR A 74 -16.31 -12.30 -5.04
N ASP A 75 -17.53 -12.83 -4.99
CA ASP A 75 -18.66 -12.17 -4.33
C ASP A 75 -18.43 -12.02 -2.83
N MET A 76 -17.92 -13.06 -2.17
CA MET A 76 -17.55 -13.02 -0.75
C MET A 76 -16.48 -11.97 -0.45
N LEU A 77 -15.47 -11.84 -1.31
CA LEU A 77 -14.42 -10.85 -1.14
C LEU A 77 -14.97 -9.43 -1.34
N LEU A 78 -15.80 -9.22 -2.35
CA LEU A 78 -16.44 -7.94 -2.64
C LEU A 78 -17.36 -7.49 -1.51
N ASP A 79 -18.22 -8.38 -1.00
CA ASP A 79 -19.12 -8.06 0.13
C ASP A 79 -18.33 -7.60 1.36
N LYS A 80 -17.26 -8.30 1.72
CA LYS A 80 -16.41 -7.92 2.86
C LYS A 80 -15.76 -6.54 2.66
N LEU A 81 -15.23 -6.26 1.47
CA LEU A 81 -14.62 -4.97 1.16
C LEU A 81 -15.65 -3.84 1.14
N TRP A 82 -16.84 -4.11 0.61
CA TRP A 82 -17.92 -3.14 0.56
C TRP A 82 -18.42 -2.78 1.96
N ARG A 83 -18.64 -3.78 2.84
CA ARG A 83 -18.99 -3.56 4.25
C ARG A 83 -17.96 -2.69 4.97
N LEU A 84 -16.66 -2.99 4.77
CA LEU A 84 -15.58 -2.16 5.31
C LEU A 84 -15.68 -0.71 4.81
N ALA A 85 -15.91 -0.51 3.52
CA ALA A 85 -16.05 0.83 2.94
C ALA A 85 -17.25 1.60 3.53
N THR A 86 -18.40 0.94 3.68
CA THR A 86 -19.59 1.56 4.28
C THR A 86 -19.34 1.99 5.72
N VAL A 87 -18.64 1.18 6.52
CA VAL A 87 -18.28 1.54 7.90
C VAL A 87 -17.38 2.77 7.93
N MET A 88 -16.35 2.82 7.08
CA MET A 88 -15.45 3.98 7.00
C MET A 88 -16.17 5.28 6.62
N VAL A 89 -17.13 5.19 5.69
CA VAL A 89 -17.95 6.33 5.28
C VAL A 89 -18.83 6.81 6.45
N LYS A 90 -19.49 5.90 7.17
CA LYS A 90 -20.31 6.24 8.33
C LYS A 90 -19.52 6.90 9.47
N LEU A 91 -18.31 6.43 9.75
CA LEU A 91 -17.45 7.01 10.78
C LEU A 91 -17.07 8.46 10.45
N LYS A 92 -16.69 8.75 9.20
CA LYS A 92 -16.41 10.13 8.77
C LYS A 92 -17.62 11.04 8.93
N PHE A 93 -18.82 10.57 8.57
CA PHE A 93 -20.03 11.36 8.75
C PHE A 93 -20.35 11.60 10.24
N ALA A 94 -20.06 10.64 11.11
CA ALA A 94 -20.26 10.78 12.56
C ALA A 94 -19.26 11.74 13.22
N GLU A 95 -18.04 11.88 12.69
CA GLU A 95 -17.05 12.87 13.16
C GLU A 95 -17.41 14.32 12.78
N HIS A 96 -18.35 14.51 11.86
CA HIS A 96 -18.79 15.82 11.36
C HIS A 96 -20.16 16.27 11.90
N LEU A 97 -20.77 15.50 12.82
CA LEU A 97 -21.98 15.84 13.57
C LEU A 97 -21.63 16.18 15.02
#